data_AF-A0A496PS87-F1
#
_entry.id   AF-A0A496PS87-F1
#
_cell.length_a   1.000
_cell.length_b   1.000
_cell.length_c   1.000
_cell.angle_alpha   90.00
_cell.angle_beta   90.00
_cell.angle_gamma   90.00
#
_symmetry.space_group_name_H-M   'P 1'
#
loop_
_entity.id
_entity.type
_entity.pdbx_description
1 polymer ?
#
loop_
_entity_poly.entity_id
_entity_poly.type
_entity_poly.pdbx_seq_one_letter_code
_entity_poly.pdbx_strand_id
1 'polypeptide(L)'
;MVKTDRHFTPPIFNKRVLVVVGGYGSGKSEVSVNLARHLASSGQLHVAIADLDIVNPYFRSREATEQLEKLGIETLHPKGSQAFADLPIIIPQVKSAIEGYDGVLILDVGGDDAGARVLGSLAGTFPSDDHEVLFVLNANR
;
A
#
# COMPACT_ATOMS: atom_id res chain seq x y z
N MET A 1 5.68 -24.86 -23.63
CA MET A 1 4.90 -25.36 -22.48
C MET A 1 5.77 -25.23 -21.25
N VAL A 2 5.75 -24.07 -20.59
CA VAL A 2 6.60 -23.79 -19.41
C VAL A 2 5.84 -24.22 -18.17
N LYS A 3 6.44 -25.10 -17.37
CA LYS A 3 5.88 -25.64 -16.13
C LYS A 3 5.58 -24.52 -15.14
N THR A 4 4.31 -24.18 -14.99
CA THR A 4 3.73 -23.46 -13.85
C THR A 4 3.49 -24.46 -12.73
N ASP A 5 4.44 -24.59 -11.80
CA ASP A 5 4.24 -25.23 -10.49
C ASP A 5 5.28 -24.67 -9.51
N ARG A 6 5.26 -23.35 -9.29
CA ARG A 6 5.79 -22.79 -8.05
C ARG A 6 4.59 -22.42 -7.21
N HIS A 7 4.24 -23.26 -6.25
CA HIS A 7 3.38 -22.84 -5.16
C HIS A 7 4.12 -21.72 -4.40
N PHE A 8 3.75 -20.48 -4.68
CA PHE A 8 4.16 -19.35 -3.87
C PHE A 8 3.34 -19.39 -2.58
N THR A 9 4.00 -19.70 -1.48
CA THR A 9 3.42 -19.48 -0.15
C THR A 9 3.72 -18.03 0.20
N PRO A 10 2.69 -17.16 0.30
CA PRO A 10 2.90 -15.79 0.71
C PRO A 10 3.44 -15.76 2.16
N PRO A 11 4.22 -14.72 2.51
CA PRO A 11 4.60 -14.50 3.90
C PRO A 11 3.36 -14.38 4.78
N ILE A 12 3.47 -14.84 6.02
CA ILE A 12 2.46 -14.56 7.04
C ILE A 12 2.81 -13.21 7.65
N PHE A 13 1.87 -12.28 7.62
CA PHE A 13 1.97 -10.97 8.27
C PHE A 13 1.18 -11.01 9.57
N ASN A 14 1.79 -10.54 10.66
CA ASN A 14 1.18 -10.57 11.99
C ASN A 14 0.78 -9.18 12.48
N LYS A 15 1.18 -8.13 11.75
CA LYS A 15 0.85 -6.74 12.06
C LYS A 15 -0.19 -6.19 11.09
N ARG A 16 -0.93 -5.21 11.59
CA ARG A 16 -2.01 -4.58 10.83
C ARG A 16 -1.52 -3.60 9.79
N VAL A 17 -0.44 -2.86 10.06
CA VAL A 17 0.07 -1.85 9.14
C VAL A 17 1.27 -2.41 8.39
N LEU A 18 1.12 -2.64 7.09
CA LEU A 18 2.16 -3.15 6.21
C LEU A 18 2.73 -2.00 5.38
N VAL A 19 3.97 -1.62 5.65
CA VAL A 19 4.66 -0.53 4.96
C VAL A 19 5.52 -1.13 3.86
N VAL A 20 5.14 -0.92 2.60
CA VAL A 20 5.89 -1.42 1.44
C VAL A 20 6.84 -0.32 0.95
N VAL A 21 8.12 -0.63 0.94
CA VAL A 21 9.21 0.26 0.50
C VAL A 21 10.07 -0.45 -0.54
N GLY A 22 10.81 0.29 -1.35
CA GLY A 22 11.75 -0.27 -2.32
C GLY A 22 12.23 0.79 -3.31
N GLY A 23 13.31 0.52 -4.04
CA GLY A 23 13.84 1.49 -5.02
C GLY A 23 12.88 1.75 -6.19
N TYR A 24 13.08 2.86 -6.90
CA TYR A 24 12.34 3.16 -8.13
C TYR A 24 12.45 2.01 -9.15
N GLY A 25 11.31 1.58 -9.72
CA GLY A 25 11.28 0.47 -10.67
C GLY A 25 11.50 -0.93 -10.07
N SER A 26 11.47 -1.07 -8.74
CA SER A 26 11.55 -2.36 -8.04
C SER A 26 10.29 -3.24 -8.19
N GLY A 27 9.16 -2.65 -8.59
CA GLY A 27 7.86 -3.33 -8.63
C GLY A 27 7.03 -3.17 -7.35
N LYS A 28 7.44 -2.29 -6.42
CA LYS A 28 6.77 -2.07 -5.13
C LYS A 28 5.24 -1.87 -5.22
N SER A 29 4.74 -1.05 -6.14
CA SER A 29 3.31 -0.79 -6.29
C SER A 29 2.53 -2.02 -6.77
N GLU A 30 3.13 -2.82 -7.66
CA GLU A 30 2.53 -4.09 -8.10
C GLU A 30 2.51 -5.12 -6.95
N VAL A 31 3.55 -5.16 -6.13
CA VAL A 31 3.59 -5.98 -4.91
C VAL A 31 2.49 -5.53 -3.93
N SER A 32 2.36 -4.23 -3.67
CA SER A 32 1.33 -3.66 -2.78
C SER A 32 -0.08 -4.02 -3.24
N VAL A 33 -0.39 -3.86 -4.52
CA VAL A 33 -1.70 -4.20 -5.11
C VAL A 33 -1.98 -5.69 -5.04
N ASN A 34 -1.03 -6.54 -5.40
CA ASN A 34 -1.24 -7.99 -5.36
C ASN A 34 -1.37 -8.52 -3.93
N LEU A 35 -0.63 -7.93 -2.98
CA LEU A 35 -0.78 -8.22 -1.56
C LEU A 35 -2.19 -7.86 -1.06
N ALA A 36 -2.69 -6.67 -1.41
CA ALA A 36 -4.05 -6.24 -1.04
C ALA A 36 -5.11 -7.22 -1.56
N ARG A 37 -4.98 -7.63 -2.82
CA ARG A 37 -5.87 -8.63 -3.46
C ARG A 37 -5.81 -9.98 -2.78
N HIS A 38 -4.60 -10.44 -2.46
CA HIS A 38 -4.43 -11.72 -1.77
C HIS A 38 -5.11 -11.70 -0.40
N LEU A 39 -4.85 -10.67 0.41
CA LEU A 39 -5.43 -10.53 1.74
C LEU A 39 -6.95 -10.41 1.69
N ALA A 40 -7.50 -9.60 0.77
CA ALA A 40 -8.95 -9.47 0.59
C ALA A 40 -9.61 -10.81 0.19
N SER A 41 -8.96 -11.57 -0.70
CA SER A 41 -9.47 -12.87 -1.15
C SER A 41 -9.46 -13.96 -0.08
N SER A 42 -8.64 -13.81 0.97
CA SER A 42 -8.61 -14.75 2.10
C SER A 42 -9.85 -14.64 3.01
N GLY A 43 -10.62 -13.55 2.87
CA GLY A 43 -11.92 -13.36 3.52
C GLY A 43 -11.88 -13.09 5.03
N GLN A 44 -10.70 -12.92 5.62
CA GLN A 44 -10.54 -12.85 7.09
C GLN A 44 -10.50 -11.42 7.64
N LEU A 45 -10.13 -10.41 6.84
CA LEU A 45 -9.91 -9.04 7.31
C LEU A 45 -10.33 -8.01 6.23
N HIS A 46 -10.81 -6.84 6.67
CA HIS A 46 -10.93 -5.68 5.77
C HIS A 46 -9.54 -5.23 5.33
N VAL A 47 -9.43 -4.71 4.09
CA VAL A 47 -8.13 -4.30 3.54
C VAL A 47 -8.25 -2.87 3.02
N ALA A 48 -7.36 -2.00 3.49
CA ALA A 48 -7.14 -0.69 2.93
C ALA A 48 -5.75 -0.58 2.30
N ILE A 49 -5.61 0.23 1.25
CA ILE A 49 -4.34 0.56 0.63
C ILE A 49 -4.23 2.07 0.41
N ALA A 50 -3.08 2.64 0.75
CA ALA A 50 -2.73 4.04 0.51
C ALA A 50 -1.50 4.12 -0.40
N ASP A 51 -1.55 5.03 -1.36
CA ASP A 51 -0.41 5.36 -2.21
C ASP A 51 0.23 6.66 -1.75
N LEU A 52 1.46 6.52 -1.27
CA LEU A 52 2.27 7.59 -0.72
C LEU A 52 3.42 7.98 -1.68
N ASP A 53 3.44 7.43 -2.91
CA ASP A 53 4.40 7.81 -3.94
C ASP A 53 4.01 9.15 -4.57
N ILE A 54 4.73 10.21 -4.20
CA ILE A 54 4.50 11.56 -4.74
C ILE A 54 4.92 11.65 -6.22
N VAL A 55 5.93 10.88 -6.62
CA VAL A 55 6.54 10.99 -7.95
C VAL A 55 5.66 10.31 -8.98
N ASN A 56 5.20 9.10 -8.70
CA ASN A 56 4.37 8.31 -9.61
C ASN A 56 3.25 7.57 -8.87
N PRO A 57 2.25 8.30 -8.37
CA PRO A 57 1.12 7.65 -7.72
C PRO A 57 0.35 6.79 -8.74
N TYR A 58 0.25 5.52 -8.38
CA TYR A 58 -0.42 4.45 -9.08
C TYR A 58 -1.95 4.67 -9.13
N PHE A 59 -2.58 5.18 -8.07
CA PHE A 59 -4.05 5.32 -7.99
C PHE A 59 -4.63 6.58 -8.66
N ARG A 60 -3.90 7.24 -9.58
CA ARG A 60 -4.42 8.44 -10.26
C ARG A 60 -5.54 8.15 -11.27
N SER A 61 -5.72 6.90 -11.70
CA SER A 61 -6.82 6.53 -12.58
C SER A 61 -8.01 5.99 -11.79
N ARG A 62 -9.21 6.47 -12.11
CA ARG A 62 -10.47 5.91 -11.57
C ARG A 62 -10.57 4.41 -11.80
N GLU A 63 -10.05 3.93 -12.93
CA GLU A 63 -10.08 2.52 -13.28
C GLU A 63 -9.31 1.64 -12.28
N ALA A 64 -8.08 2.04 -11.89
CA ALA A 64 -7.29 1.28 -10.92
C ALA A 64 -8.00 1.21 -9.55
N THR A 65 -8.55 2.34 -9.11
CA THR A 65 -9.37 2.44 -7.89
C THR A 65 -10.61 1.55 -7.96
N GLU A 66 -11.41 1.67 -9.02
CA GLU A 66 -12.65 0.90 -9.19
C GLU A 66 -12.39 -0.60 -9.21
N GLN A 67 -11.27 -1.05 -9.78
CA GLN A 67 -10.90 -2.47 -9.77
C GLN A 67 -10.61 -2.99 -8.36
N LEU A 68 -9.94 -2.20 -7.52
CA LEU A 68 -9.68 -2.57 -6.13
C LEU A 68 -10.95 -2.52 -5.28
N GLU A 69 -11.76 -1.48 -5.43
CA GLU A 69 -13.02 -1.33 -4.69
C GLU A 69 -14.03 -2.45 -5.02
N LYS A 70 -14.07 -2.92 -6.28
CA LYS A 70 -14.87 -4.10 -6.69
C LYS A 70 -14.45 -5.40 -5.99
N LEU A 71 -13.21 -5.46 -5.50
CA LEU A 71 -12.69 -6.59 -4.73
C LEU A 71 -12.87 -6.40 -3.21
N GLY A 72 -13.56 -5.35 -2.78
CA GLY A 72 -13.77 -5.01 -1.37
C GLY A 72 -12.56 -4.36 -0.69
N ILE A 73 -11.59 -3.90 -1.48
CA ILE A 73 -10.39 -3.21 -0.97
C ILE A 73 -10.68 -1.71 -0.91
N GLU A 74 -10.53 -1.12 0.27
CA GLU A 74 -10.62 0.33 0.43
C GLU A 74 -9.34 1.00 -0.10
N THR A 75 -9.51 2.06 -0.88
CA THR A 75 -8.38 2.85 -1.40
C THR A 75 -8.37 4.24 -0.75
N LEU A 76 -7.27 4.59 -0.10
CA LEU A 76 -7.07 5.89 0.53
C LEU A 76 -6.44 6.84 -0.49
N HIS A 77 -7.29 7.63 -1.14
CA HIS A 77 -6.91 8.60 -2.17
C HIS A 77 -7.87 9.79 -2.14
N PRO A 78 -7.50 10.97 -2.71
CA PRO A 78 -8.42 12.08 -2.83
C PRO A 78 -9.65 11.69 -3.66
N LYS A 79 -10.86 12.00 -3.18
CA LYS A 79 -12.13 11.67 -3.86
C LYS A 79 -12.77 12.89 -4.52
N GLY A 80 -13.67 12.64 -5.48
CA GLY A 80 -14.52 13.68 -6.07
C GLY A 80 -13.76 14.73 -6.88
N SER A 81 -14.02 16.02 -6.62
CA SER A 81 -13.36 17.15 -7.29
C SER A 81 -11.87 17.28 -6.93
N GLN A 82 -11.42 16.58 -5.90
CA GLN A 82 -10.02 16.60 -5.44
C GLN A 82 -9.20 15.42 -5.96
N ALA A 83 -9.74 14.58 -6.85
CA ALA A 83 -9.07 13.36 -7.34
C ALA A 83 -7.67 13.58 -7.94
N PHE A 84 -7.34 14.82 -8.35
CA PHE A 84 -6.04 15.20 -8.89
C PHE A 84 -5.17 16.00 -7.91
N ALA A 85 -5.60 16.12 -6.65
CA ALA A 85 -4.95 16.95 -5.67
C ALA A 85 -3.78 16.21 -4.99
N ASP A 86 -2.83 16.97 -4.47
CA ASP A 86 -1.55 16.43 -3.98
C ASP A 86 -1.68 15.64 -2.67
N LEU A 87 -0.62 14.87 -2.38
CA LEU A 87 -0.49 14.01 -1.18
C LEU A 87 -0.89 14.67 0.16
N PRO A 88 -0.62 15.96 0.44
CA PRO A 88 -1.00 16.58 1.71
C PRO A 88 -2.48 16.44 2.08
N ILE A 89 -3.36 16.27 1.09
CA ILE A 89 -4.81 16.13 1.31
C ILE A 89 -5.17 14.79 1.93
N ILE A 90 -4.43 13.71 1.65
CA ILE A 90 -4.72 12.38 2.21
C ILE A 90 -3.99 12.09 3.50
N ILE A 91 -3.00 12.91 3.89
CA ILE A 91 -2.22 12.68 5.11
C ILE A 91 -3.10 12.52 6.35
N PRO A 92 -4.14 13.34 6.61
CA PRO A 92 -5.02 13.12 7.76
C PRO A 92 -5.76 11.78 7.72
N GLN A 93 -6.22 11.35 6.55
CA GLN A 93 -6.91 10.07 6.37
C GLN A 93 -5.96 8.90 6.60
N VAL A 94 -4.73 8.99 6.06
CA VAL A 94 -3.69 7.98 6.24
C VAL A 94 -3.29 7.88 7.72
N LYS A 95 -3.12 9.00 8.42
CA LYS A 95 -2.83 9.03 9.86
C LYS A 95 -3.90 8.29 10.67
N SER A 96 -5.17 8.63 10.45
CA SER A 96 -6.30 7.96 11.10
C SER A 96 -6.32 6.44 10.84
N ALA A 97 -6.03 6.03 9.60
CA ALA A 97 -5.96 4.62 9.26
C ALA A 97 -4.78 3.89 9.95
N ILE A 98 -3.61 4.53 10.03
CA ILE A 98 -2.45 3.99 10.75
C ILE A 98 -2.81 3.78 12.23
N GLU A 99 -3.46 4.77 12.86
CA GLU A 99 -3.81 4.74 14.27
C GLU A 99 -4.85 3.65 14.61
N GLY A 100 -5.82 3.37 13.73
CA GLY A 100 -6.95 2.51 14.13
C GLY A 100 -7.86 1.93 13.05
N TYR A 101 -7.38 1.71 11.81
CA TYR A 101 -8.10 0.91 10.82
C TYR A 101 -8.49 -0.48 11.38
N ASP A 102 -9.73 -0.93 11.17
CA ASP A 102 -10.21 -2.27 11.58
C ASP A 102 -10.01 -3.27 10.45
N GLY A 103 -8.81 -3.85 10.33
CA GLY A 103 -8.43 -4.70 9.20
C GLY A 103 -6.92 -4.75 9.01
N VAL A 104 -6.46 -4.73 7.75
CA VAL A 104 -5.05 -4.55 7.35
C VAL A 104 -4.94 -3.29 6.51
N LEU A 105 -3.94 -2.46 6.81
CA LEU A 105 -3.59 -1.27 6.05
C LEU A 105 -2.26 -1.49 5.33
N ILE A 106 -2.25 -1.30 4.01
CA ILE A 106 -1.04 -1.34 3.20
C ILE A 106 -0.66 0.09 2.81
N LEU A 107 0.59 0.49 3.06
CA LEU A 107 1.14 1.77 2.64
C LEU A 107 2.16 1.53 1.53
N ASP A 108 1.84 1.90 0.28
CA ASP A 108 2.79 1.90 -0.83
C ASP A 108 3.62 3.18 -0.77
N VAL A 109 4.85 3.08 -0.25
CA VAL A 109 5.73 4.22 -0.07
C VAL A 109 6.67 4.35 -1.27
N GLY A 110 6.70 5.55 -1.84
CA GLY A 110 7.68 5.95 -2.86
C GLY A 110 9.12 5.56 -2.49
N GLY A 111 9.93 5.28 -3.49
CA GLY A 111 11.31 4.84 -3.28
C GLY A 111 12.30 5.93 -3.57
N ASP A 112 12.94 6.52 -2.55
CA ASP A 112 13.98 7.57 -2.59
C ASP A 112 13.83 8.50 -1.36
N ASP A 113 14.52 9.65 -1.37
CA ASP A 113 14.40 10.71 -0.37
C ASP A 113 12.96 11.21 -0.18
N ALA A 114 12.11 11.16 -1.22
CA ALA A 114 10.73 11.64 -1.12
C ALA A 114 9.89 10.69 -0.27
N GLY A 115 10.01 9.38 -0.50
CA GLY A 115 9.35 8.37 0.33
C GLY A 115 9.79 8.42 1.79
N ALA A 116 11.09 8.60 2.04
CA ALA A 116 11.62 8.74 3.39
C ALA A 116 11.05 9.96 4.13
N ARG A 117 10.89 11.10 3.44
CA ARG A 117 10.26 12.31 4.02
C ARG A 117 8.80 12.07 4.36
N VAL A 118 8.04 11.38 3.51
CA VAL A 118 6.64 11.06 3.79
C VAL A 118 6.53 10.18 5.03
N LEU A 119 7.30 9.10 5.09
CA LEU A 119 7.35 8.25 6.29
C LEU A 119 7.76 9.02 7.54
N GLY A 120 8.78 9.89 7.44
CA GLY A 120 9.19 10.76 8.54
C GLY A 120 8.06 11.64 9.07
N SER A 121 7.19 12.15 8.18
CA SER A 121 6.01 12.95 8.57
C SER A 121 4.90 12.16 9.28
N LEU A 122 4.92 10.83 9.12
CA LEU A 122 3.97 9.88 9.71
C LEU A 122 4.56 9.12 10.91
N ALA A 123 5.87 9.25 11.19
CA ALA A 123 6.56 8.44 12.19
C ALA A 123 5.88 8.46 13.57
N GLY A 124 5.31 9.60 13.98
CA GLY A 124 4.61 9.75 15.26
C GLY A 124 3.21 9.12 15.34
N THR A 125 2.67 8.60 14.23
CA THR A 125 1.33 7.97 14.21
C THR A 125 1.39 6.46 14.23
N PHE A 126 2.55 5.85 13.95
CA PHE A 126 2.68 4.40 13.96
C PHE A 126 2.54 3.84 15.38
N PRO A 127 1.69 2.82 15.59
CA PRO A 127 1.66 2.11 16.86
C PRO A 127 3.00 1.38 17.06
N SER A 128 3.49 1.39 18.30
CA SER A 128 4.82 0.90 18.69
C SER A 128 5.11 -0.56 18.33
N ASP A 129 4.09 -1.40 18.15
CA ASP A 129 4.25 -2.81 17.79
C ASP A 129 3.09 -3.33 16.91
N ASP A 130 2.58 -2.50 15.99
CA ASP A 130 1.51 -2.89 15.06
C ASP A 130 1.81 -2.54 13.60
N HIS A 131 3.10 -2.61 13.22
CA HIS A 131 3.52 -2.42 11.84
C HIS A 131 4.68 -3.33 11.43
N GLU A 132 4.71 -3.70 10.15
CA GLU A 132 5.81 -4.40 9.48
C GLU A 132 6.30 -3.60 8.28
N VAL A 133 7.61 -3.59 8.03
CA VAL A 133 8.20 -2.94 6.85
C VAL A 133 8.68 -4.01 5.86
N LEU A 134 8.10 -3.99 4.66
CA LEU A 134 8.42 -4.89 3.57
C LEU A 134 9.31 -4.17 2.55
N PHE A 135 10.54 -4.65 2.38
CA PHE A 135 11.46 -4.12 1.38
C PHE A 135 11.40 -4.92 0.08
N VAL A 136 10.93 -4.29 -0.99
CA VAL A 136 10.84 -4.87 -2.33
C VAL A 136 12.14 -4.64 -3.08
N LEU A 137 12.81 -5.74 -3.41
CA LEU A 137 14.02 -5.78 -4.21
C LEU A 137 13.75 -6.48 -5.54
N ASN A 138 14.11 -5.84 -6.64
CA ASN A 138 14.14 -6.47 -7.95
C ASN A 138 15.52 -7.08 -8.19
N ALA A 139 15.65 -8.40 -8.06
CA ALA A 139 16.93 -9.11 -8.21
C ALA A 139 17.53 -9.07 -9.62
N ASN A 140 16.81 -8.57 -10.62
CA ASN A 140 17.30 -8.44 -12.00
C ASN A 140 17.86 -7.03 -12.30
N ARG A 141 17.95 -6.16 -11.30
CA ARG A 141 18.46 -4.80 -11.43
C ARG A 141 19.38 -4.44 -10.29
#